data_AF-A0A7Z0Q1M8-F1
#
_entry.id   AF-A0A7Z0Q1M8-F1
#
_cell.length_a   1.000
_cell.length_b   1.000
_cell.length_c   1.000
_cell.angle_alpha   90.00
_cell.angle_beta   90.00
_cell.angle_gamma   90.00
#
_symmetry.space_group_name_H-M   'P 1'
#
loop_
_entity.id
_entity.type
_entity.pdbx_description
1 polymer ?
#
loop_
_entity_poly.entity_id
_entity_poly.type
_entity_poly.pdbx_seq_one_letter_code
_entity_poly.pdbx_strand_id
1 'polypeptide(L)' 'MVTTRTAAGPRQTLEITPVAGHIGAEVGGVDLAGDLPQATVTAIRAALLRWKVLFFRGQRLDHAA' A
#
# COMPACT_ATOMS: atom_id res chain seq x y z
N MET A 1 -16.57 10.17 -0.30
CA MET A 1 -15.60 9.04 -0.28
C MET A 1 -14.89 9.03 -1.62
N VAL A 2 -13.64 9.51 -1.67
CA VAL A 2 -12.88 9.63 -2.93
C VAL A 2 -11.87 8.48 -2.95
N THR A 3 -12.22 7.38 -3.59
CA THR A 3 -11.31 6.26 -3.82
C THR A 3 -10.45 6.58 -5.04
N THR A 4 -9.22 7.05 -4.84
CA THR A 4 -8.28 7.27 -5.95
C THR A 4 -7.65 5.94 -6.36
N ARG A 5 -7.95 5.48 -7.58
CA ARG A 5 -7.41 4.24 -8.16
C ARG A 5 -6.27 4.55 -9.13
N THR A 6 -5.05 4.15 -8.80
CA THR A 6 -3.88 4.22 -9.69
C THR A 6 -3.52 2.81 -10.16
N ALA A 7 -3.39 2.59 -11.48
CA ALA A 7 -3.15 1.27 -12.07
C ALA A 7 -1.68 1.06 -12.49
N ALA A 8 -1.08 -0.06 -12.07
CA ALA A 8 0.17 -0.64 -12.60
C ALA A 8 -0.09 -2.12 -12.97
N GLY A 9 0.43 -2.60 -14.11
CA GLY A 9 0.21 -3.99 -14.57
C GLY A 9 1.03 -5.04 -13.79
N PRO A 10 0.79 -6.36 -13.95
CA PRO A 10 -0.50 -7.00 -14.16
C PRO A 10 -1.29 -6.98 -12.83
N ARG A 11 -2.25 -6.04 -12.76
CA ARG A 11 -3.39 -5.93 -11.84
C ARG A 11 -3.16 -6.05 -10.32
N GLN A 12 -2.01 -5.65 -9.79
CA GLN A 12 -1.94 -5.29 -8.35
C GLN A 12 -2.34 -3.82 -8.23
N THR A 13 -3.66 -3.56 -8.12
CA THR A 13 -4.16 -2.20 -7.89
C THR A 13 -4.04 -1.90 -6.41
N LEU A 14 -3.12 -1.00 -6.05
CA LEU A 14 -2.99 -0.53 -4.67
C LEU A 14 -4.22 0.30 -4.31
N GLU A 15 -4.92 -0.14 -3.27
CA GLU A 15 -6.06 0.58 -2.71
C GLU A 15 -5.58 1.37 -1.50
N ILE A 16 -5.72 2.70 -1.54
CA ILE A 16 -5.27 3.58 -0.47
C ILE A 16 -6.50 4.26 0.13
N THR A 17 -6.79 3.97 1.39
CA THR A 17 -7.92 4.53 2.14
C THR A 17 -7.38 5.41 3.27
N PRO A 18 -7.49 6.75 3.17
CA PRO A 18 -7.08 7.65 4.25
C PRO A 18 -7.87 7.36 5.53
N VAL A 19 -7.19 7.24 6.67
CA VAL A 19 -7.83 6.92 7.97
C VAL A 19 -7.93 8.13 8.89
N ALA A 20 -7.10 9.15 8.72
CA ALA A 20 -7.26 10.45 9.37
C ALA A 20 -6.85 11.57 8.42
N GLY A 21 -7.41 12.78 8.62
CA GLY A 21 -7.43 13.85 7.62
C GLY A 21 -6.12 14.09 6.86
N HIS A 22 -4.98 14.16 7.56
CA HIS A 22 -3.67 14.43 6.95
C HIS A 22 -2.60 13.37 7.25
N ILE A 23 -2.92 12.36 8.06
CA ILE A 23 -1.97 11.33 8.48
C ILE A 23 -2.64 9.97 8.49
N GLY A 24 -1.89 8.95 8.11
CA GLY A 24 -2.38 7.58 8.08
C GLY A 24 -3.20 7.26 6.83
N ALA A 25 -2.82 6.19 6.15
CA ALA A 25 -3.66 5.54 5.16
C ALA A 25 -3.58 4.02 5.32
N GLU A 26 -4.71 3.35 5.18
CA GLU A 26 -4.76 1.90 5.02
C GLU A 26 -4.47 1.55 3.55
N VAL A 27 -3.58 0.58 3.34
CA VAL A 27 -3.15 0.11 2.03
C VAL A 27 -3.56 -1.34 1.85
N GLY A 28 -4.41 -1.56 0.84
CA GLY A 28 -4.89 -2.86 0.39
C GLY A 28 -4.43 -3.19 -1.03
N GLY A 29 -4.77 -4.40 -1.49
CA GLY A 29 -4.42 -4.85 -2.84
C GLY A 29 -2.94 -5.14 -3.05
N VAL A 30 -2.19 -5.41 -1.97
CA VAL A 30 -0.79 -5.83 -1.99
C VAL A 30 -0.57 -6.96 -0.98
N ASP A 31 0.24 -7.94 -1.37
CA ASP A 31 0.76 -8.98 -0.47
C ASP A 31 2.22 -8.65 -0.15
N LEU A 32 2.53 -8.42 1.13
CA LEU A 32 3.88 -8.08 1.58
C LEU A 32 4.73 -9.31 1.92
N ALA A 33 4.16 -10.51 1.89
CA ALA A 33 4.86 -11.75 2.22
C ALA A 33 5.73 -12.29 1.06
N GLY A 34 5.57 -11.76 -0.15
CA GLY A 34 6.31 -12.18 -1.34
C GLY A 34 7.12 -11.07 -1.99
N ASP A 35 7.74 -11.38 -3.13
CA ASP A 35 8.48 -10.41 -3.92
C ASP A 35 7.55 -9.33 -4.48
N LEU A 36 7.90 -8.07 -4.18
CA LEU A 36 7.16 -6.91 -4.65
C LEU A 36 7.78 -6.37 -5.95
N PRO A 37 6.98 -6.21 -7.02
CA PRO A 37 7.42 -5.49 -8.20
C PRO A 37 7.89 -4.08 -7.84
N GLN A 38 8.94 -3.61 -8.52
CA GLN A 38 9.48 -2.26 -8.29
C GLN A 38 8.41 -1.16 -8.40
N ALA A 39 7.47 -1.27 -9.34
CA ALA A 39 6.37 -0.33 -9.48
C ALA A 39 5.49 -0.25 -8.22
N THR A 40 5.21 -1.39 -7.59
CA THR A 40 4.45 -1.47 -6.33
C THR A 40 5.22 -0.82 -5.19
N VAL A 41 6.52 -1.09 -5.09
CA VAL A 41 7.39 -0.45 -4.08
C VAL A 41 7.42 1.06 -4.26
N THR A 42 7.53 1.56 -5.49
CA THR A 42 7.49 3.00 -5.79
C THR A 42 6.18 3.63 -5.34
N ALA A 43 5.06 2.97 -5.63
CA ALA A 43 3.73 3.47 -5.24
C ALA A 43 3.52 3.46 -3.72
N ILE A 44 3.97 2.42 -3.00
CA ILE A 44 3.96 2.37 -1.54
C ILE A 44 4.80 3.50 -0.94
N ARG A 45 6.01 3.75 -1.48
CA ARG A 45 6.87 4.86 -1.02
C ARG A 45 6.19 6.22 -1.23
N ALA A 46 5.56 6.44 -2.39
CA ALA A 46 4.83 7.68 -2.65
C ALA A 46 3.65 7.88 -1.67
N ALA A 47 2.92 6.79 -1.38
CA ALA A 47 1.85 6.80 -0.38
C ALA A 47 2.39 7.12 1.03
N LEU A 48 3.52 6.54 1.41
CA LEU A 48 4.16 6.77 2.71
C LEU A 48 4.58 8.24 2.88
N LEU A 49 5.17 8.84 1.84
CA LEU A 49 5.58 10.25 1.90
C LEU A 49 4.37 11.20 2.05
N ARG A 50 3.25 10.86 1.40
CA ARG A 50 1.99 11.62 1.46
C ARG A 50 1.31 11.50 2.82
N TRP A 51 1.12 10.27 3.29
CA TRP A 51 0.30 9.96 4.47
C TRP A 51 1.08 9.74 5.76
N LYS A 52 2.42 9.76 5.70
CA LYS A 52 3.38 9.60 6.80
C LYS A 52 3.41 8.23 7.46
N VAL A 53 2.26 7.58 7.60
CA VAL A 53 2.07 6.24 8.17
C VAL A 53 1.13 5.45 7.26
N LEU A 54 1.47 4.19 7.02
CA LEU A 54 0.65 3.25 6.26
C LEU A 54 0.28 2.04 7.12
N PHE A 55 -0.97 1.60 7.03
CA PHE A 55 -1.47 0.40 7.68
C PHE A 55 -1.70 -0.69 6.64
N PHE A 56 -1.16 -1.88 6.87
CA PHE A 56 -1.42 -3.05 6.04
C PHE A 56 -2.17 -4.07 6.88
N ARG A 57 -3.32 -4.54 6.39
CA ARG A 57 -4.17 -5.52 7.09
C ARG A 57 -3.96 -6.91 6.50
N GLY A 58 -4.15 -7.94 7.33
CA GLY A 58 -4.18 -9.33 6.86
C GLY A 58 -2.83 -9.89 6.37
N GLN A 59 -1.72 -9.22 6.66
CA GLN A 59 -0.39 -9.67 6.26
C GLN A 59 0.14 -10.68 7.26
N ARG A 60 0.55 -11.85 6.78
CA ARG A 60 1.26 -12.85 7.57
C ARG A 60 2.74 -12.77 7.21
N LEU A 61 3.46 -11.92 7.92
CA LEU A 61 4.88 -11.70 7.76
C LEU A 61 5.65 -12.60 8.73
N ASP A 62 6.66 -13.32 8.24
CA ASP A 62 7.69 -13.91 9.10
C ASP A 62 8.77 -12.85 9.43
N HIS A 63 9.48 -13.04 10.54
CA HIS A 63 10.55 -12.12 10.95
C HIS A 63 11.91 -12.42 10.31
N ALA A 64 12.05 -13.59 9.68
CA ALA A 64 13.15 -14.00 8.81
C ALA A 64 13.04 -15.51 8.54
N ALA A 65 13.51 -15.91 7.36
CA ALA A 65 14.34 -17.10 7.20
C ALA A 65 15.81 -16.68 7.29
#